data_AF-A0A9R1U7L2-F1
#
_entry.id   AF-A0A9R1U7L2-F1
#
_cell.length_a   1.000
_cell.length_b   1.000
_cell.length_c   1.000
_cell.angle_alpha   90.00
_cell.angle_beta   90.00
_cell.angle_gamma   90.00
#
_symmetry.space_group_name_H-M   'P 1'
#
loop_
_entity.id
_entity.type
_entity.pdbx_description
1 polymer ?
#
loop_
_entity_poly.entity_id
_entity_poly.type
_entity_poly.pdbx_seq_one_letter_code
_entity_poly.pdbx_strand_id
1 'polypeptide(L)'
;MTQALETAKQLQRTASLIAPMASFQNLTGSVRGSTTIRDKISMSPSTGGSVQTVTGSRRYGSVLIPQTKSLRITVNHRIEMANKEIEEMKKHLVNLEQETIKKKANLKAKTEEIQMRIKDIQEAKTQLEENVIKGVDPVTGKIPAEKFIRFIEDRIKAADRMIEKLRLKSLSLKQQIKKVKIQLQQREELGETLHPIDFQVLAIENHDYLKKIEEKTADLSELKKITGRYNLELSIKKNKLLEQRQILKNMEKEIELKKKHIEKLKVEGKNIKDEVEKTDKQIEEINKLMAEQKVPDVLELIKVQAELQEMKKTFKRLERRKNIQMIALNTFKKHQKQLNQMELPRKSQPD
;
A
#
# COMPACT_ATOMS: atom_id res chain seq x y z
N MET A 1 9.01 39.11 -32.94
CA MET A 1 10.30 38.47 -33.32
C MET A 1 11.51 39.12 -32.65
N THR A 2 11.47 40.39 -32.25
CA THR A 2 12.60 41.09 -31.61
C THR A 2 12.96 40.57 -30.22
N GLN A 3 11.97 40.23 -29.38
CA GLN A 3 12.21 39.69 -28.03
C GLN A 3 12.87 38.29 -28.02
N ALA A 4 12.59 37.44 -29.01
CA ALA A 4 13.20 36.10 -29.10
C ALA A 4 14.68 36.16 -29.53
N LEU A 5 15.04 37.19 -30.29
CA LEU A 5 16.40 37.42 -30.76
C LEU A 5 17.28 38.03 -29.65
N GLU A 6 16.65 38.82 -28.76
CA GLU A 6 17.30 39.44 -27.61
C GLU A 6 17.60 38.41 -26.51
N THR A 7 16.68 37.49 -26.25
CA THR A 7 16.88 36.37 -25.30
C THR A 7 17.95 35.39 -25.78
N ALA A 8 18.01 35.11 -27.10
CA ALA A 8 19.06 34.29 -27.68
C ALA A 8 20.46 34.93 -27.57
N LYS A 9 20.56 36.26 -27.76
CA LYS A 9 21.81 37.01 -27.57
C LYS A 9 22.26 37.06 -26.10
N GLN A 10 21.31 37.09 -25.16
CA GLN A 10 21.61 37.04 -23.73
C GLN A 10 22.15 35.66 -23.30
N LEU A 11 21.57 34.57 -23.81
CA LEU A 11 22.04 33.21 -23.57
C LEU A 11 23.45 32.94 -24.15
N GLN A 12 23.77 33.55 -25.28
CA GLN A 12 25.11 33.40 -25.88
C GLN A 12 26.19 34.15 -25.08
N ARG A 13 25.84 35.29 -24.46
CA ARG A 13 26.75 36.05 -23.58
C ARG A 13 27.00 35.38 -22.23
N THR A 14 26.02 34.66 -21.67
CA THR A 14 26.22 33.91 -20.42
C THR A 14 27.02 32.64 -20.64
N ALA A 15 26.93 32.02 -21.82
CA ALA A 15 27.72 30.85 -22.19
C ALA A 15 29.21 31.15 -22.40
N SER A 16 29.59 32.38 -22.82
CA SER A 16 30.99 32.76 -23.04
C SER A 16 31.76 33.16 -21.77
N LEU A 17 31.10 33.21 -20.60
CA LEU A 17 31.73 33.54 -19.32
C LEU A 17 32.21 32.30 -18.53
N ILE A 18 32.00 31.09 -19.05
CA ILE A 18 32.48 29.85 -18.42
C ILE A 18 33.80 29.45 -19.09
N ALA A 19 34.87 30.17 -18.73
CA ALA A 19 36.23 29.74 -19.03
C ALA A 19 36.61 28.53 -18.14
N PRO A 20 37.31 27.51 -18.66
CA PRO A 20 37.84 26.44 -17.84
C PRO A 20 39.03 26.94 -17.01
N MET A 21 38.89 26.94 -15.69
CA MET A 21 40.02 27.06 -14.77
C MET A 21 40.90 25.81 -14.89
N ALA A 22 42.00 25.92 -15.64
CA ALA A 22 43.10 24.97 -15.57
C ALA A 22 44.21 25.59 -14.71
N SER A 23 44.30 25.12 -13.47
CA SER A 23 45.38 25.44 -12.55
C SER A 23 46.67 24.74 -12.99
N PHE A 24 47.70 25.54 -13.23
CA PHE A 24 49.10 25.14 -13.18
C PHE A 24 49.44 24.66 -11.77
N GLN A 25 49.98 23.45 -11.60
CA GLN A 25 50.98 23.17 -10.56
C GLN A 25 51.95 22.07 -11.01
N ASN A 26 53.23 22.44 -10.97
CA ASN A 26 54.41 21.61 -11.18
C ASN A 26 54.50 20.51 -10.11
N LEU A 27 55.04 19.34 -10.48
CA LEU A 27 55.56 18.37 -9.51
C LEU A 27 56.99 17.97 -9.87
N THR A 28 57.93 18.59 -9.18
CA THR A 28 59.26 18.05 -8.88
C THR A 28 59.10 16.85 -7.94
N GLY A 29 59.78 15.74 -8.17
CA GLY A 29 59.73 14.61 -7.24
C GLY A 29 60.38 13.33 -7.74
N SER A 30 61.70 13.25 -7.56
CA SER A 30 62.52 12.06 -7.62
C SER A 30 62.01 10.94 -6.70
N VAL A 31 61.92 9.69 -7.17
CA VAL A 31 62.31 8.50 -6.39
C VAL A 31 62.88 7.41 -7.32
N ARG A 32 64.07 6.99 -6.89
CA ARG A 32 64.97 5.93 -7.33
C ARG A 32 64.45 4.57 -6.82
N GLY A 33 64.49 3.51 -7.61
CA GLY A 33 64.12 2.17 -7.13
C GLY A 33 64.20 1.07 -8.17
N SER A 34 65.44 0.64 -8.44
CA SER A 34 65.78 -0.57 -9.20
C SER A 34 65.26 -1.83 -8.48
N THR A 35 64.70 -2.80 -9.22
CA THR A 35 65.22 -4.18 -9.28
C THR A 35 64.56 -4.98 -10.40
N THR A 36 65.40 -5.70 -11.10
CA THR A 36 65.22 -6.53 -12.30
C THR A 36 64.81 -7.98 -11.98
N ILE A 37 64.49 -8.74 -13.05
CA ILE A 37 64.53 -10.24 -13.21
C ILE A 37 63.20 -10.93 -12.88
N ARG A 38 62.59 -11.82 -13.70
CA ARG A 38 62.87 -12.51 -14.99
C ARG A 38 61.52 -13.07 -15.46
N ASP A 39 61.24 -13.06 -16.76
CA ASP A 39 60.33 -14.04 -17.36
C ASP A 39 61.06 -14.86 -18.43
N LYS A 40 60.88 -16.18 -18.32
CA LYS A 40 61.41 -17.20 -19.23
C LYS A 40 60.38 -17.43 -20.33
N ILE A 41 60.78 -17.28 -21.59
CA ILE A 41 60.00 -17.74 -22.74
C ILE A 41 60.78 -18.86 -23.41
N SER A 42 60.16 -20.04 -23.48
CA SER A 42 60.59 -21.21 -24.25
C SER A 42 59.85 -21.23 -25.59
N MET A 43 60.62 -21.43 -26.67
CA MET A 43 60.21 -21.77 -28.04
C MET A 43 59.46 -23.12 -28.07
N SER A 44 58.54 -23.42 -28.99
CA SER A 44 58.75 -23.79 -30.42
C SER A 44 57.37 -24.19 -31.07
N PRO A 45 57.24 -24.74 -32.30
CA PRO A 45 57.34 -24.05 -33.60
C PRO A 45 56.24 -24.44 -34.66
N SER A 46 56.32 -23.76 -35.81
CA SER A 46 56.00 -24.18 -37.20
C SER A 46 54.58 -24.62 -37.62
N THR A 47 53.98 -23.90 -38.59
CA THR A 47 53.58 -24.46 -39.91
C THR A 47 53.27 -23.30 -40.88
N GLY A 48 53.80 -23.33 -42.11
CA GLY A 48 53.47 -22.34 -43.15
C GLY A 48 54.13 -22.69 -44.48
N GLY A 49 53.34 -23.20 -45.42
CA GLY A 49 53.77 -23.91 -46.62
C GLY A 49 54.25 -23.06 -47.80
N SER A 50 55.00 -23.72 -48.68
CA SER A 50 55.43 -23.24 -50.00
C SER A 50 54.30 -23.24 -51.03
N VAL A 51 54.35 -22.30 -51.97
CA VAL A 51 53.86 -22.48 -53.34
C VAL A 51 54.96 -22.03 -54.31
N GLN A 52 55.28 -22.93 -55.23
CA GLN A 52 56.21 -22.77 -56.36
C GLN A 52 55.53 -22.01 -57.51
N THR A 53 56.30 -21.23 -58.27
CA THR A 53 56.06 -21.05 -59.70
C THR A 53 57.36 -21.31 -60.46
N VAL A 54 57.20 -22.09 -61.54
CA VAL A 54 58.25 -22.71 -62.35
C VAL A 54 58.60 -21.80 -63.52
N THR A 55 59.88 -21.50 -63.71
CA THR A 55 60.44 -21.13 -65.02
C THR A 55 61.76 -21.89 -65.24
N GLY A 56 61.72 -22.92 -66.09
CA GLY A 56 62.91 -23.41 -66.81
C GLY A 56 63.17 -22.52 -68.02
N SER A 57 64.33 -22.46 -68.66
CA SER A 57 65.40 -23.46 -68.76
C SER A 57 66.65 -22.84 -69.38
N ARG A 58 67.81 -23.15 -68.78
CA ARG A 58 69.17 -23.38 -69.33
C ARG A 58 69.88 -22.28 -70.15
N ARG A 59 71.09 -21.94 -69.67
CA ARG A 59 72.36 -22.33 -70.33
C ARG A 59 73.53 -22.35 -69.33
N TYR A 60 74.44 -23.29 -69.58
CA TYR A 60 75.57 -23.74 -68.78
C TYR A 60 76.72 -22.73 -68.70
N GLY A 61 77.44 -22.72 -67.57
CA GLY A 61 78.73 -22.03 -67.41
C GLY A 61 79.38 -22.26 -66.04
N SER A 62 80.25 -23.27 -65.99
CA SER A 62 81.40 -23.49 -65.08
C SER A 62 81.24 -23.46 -63.54
N VAL A 63 81.55 -24.64 -62.99
CA VAL A 63 82.06 -25.00 -61.65
C VAL A 63 82.81 -23.89 -60.91
N LEU A 64 82.43 -23.67 -59.63
CA LEU A 64 83.30 -23.50 -58.44
C LEU A 64 82.45 -23.73 -57.16
N ILE A 65 82.82 -24.72 -56.34
CA ILE A 65 82.33 -24.99 -54.97
C ILE A 65 83.50 -24.66 -54.00
N PRO A 66 83.33 -24.40 -52.69
CA PRO A 66 82.30 -23.70 -51.92
C PRO A 66 82.91 -22.52 -51.15
N GLN A 67 82.21 -21.40 -51.05
CA GLN A 67 82.43 -20.47 -49.94
C GLN A 67 81.08 -20.30 -49.29
N THR A 68 81.03 -20.56 -48.00
CA THR A 68 79.96 -20.19 -47.08
C THR A 68 79.73 -18.68 -47.19
N LYS A 69 79.03 -18.24 -48.23
CA LYS A 69 78.55 -16.88 -48.35
C LYS A 69 77.46 -16.79 -47.29
N SER A 70 77.89 -16.38 -46.09
CA SER A 70 77.06 -15.65 -45.14
C SER A 70 76.02 -14.89 -45.98
N LEU A 71 74.74 -15.19 -45.82
CA LEU A 71 73.65 -14.42 -46.39
C LEU A 71 73.82 -13.00 -45.85
N ARG A 72 74.65 -12.19 -46.52
CA ARG A 72 74.98 -10.84 -46.09
C ARG A 72 73.75 -10.03 -46.39
N ILE A 73 72.96 -9.78 -45.36
CA ILE A 73 71.79 -8.95 -45.45
C ILE A 73 72.21 -7.60 -46.06
N THR A 74 71.62 -7.29 -47.20
CA THR A 74 71.84 -6.03 -47.92
C THR A 74 71.57 -4.87 -46.97
N VAL A 75 72.35 -3.79 -47.07
CA VAL A 75 72.18 -2.60 -46.23
C VAL A 75 70.74 -2.08 -46.29
N ASN A 76 70.10 -2.11 -47.47
CA ASN A 76 68.70 -1.72 -47.65
C ASN A 76 67.73 -2.58 -46.83
N HIS A 77 67.90 -3.92 -46.82
CA HIS A 77 67.05 -4.79 -46.01
C HIS A 77 67.27 -4.56 -44.50
N ARG A 78 68.49 -4.20 -44.07
CA ARG A 78 68.75 -3.77 -42.69
C ARG A 78 68.02 -2.47 -42.35
N ILE A 79 68.01 -1.50 -43.26
CA ILE A 79 67.27 -0.23 -43.09
C ILE A 79 65.77 -0.50 -43.03
N GLU A 80 65.23 -1.37 -43.90
CA GLU A 80 63.82 -1.76 -43.88
C GLU A 80 63.43 -2.47 -42.58
N MET A 81 64.24 -3.43 -42.12
CA MET A 81 64.00 -4.10 -40.83
C MET A 81 64.04 -3.09 -39.67
N ALA A 82 65.02 -2.19 -39.64
CA ALA A 82 65.12 -1.14 -38.62
C ALA A 82 63.91 -0.19 -38.66
N ASN A 83 63.45 0.22 -39.84
CA ASN A 83 62.28 1.08 -40.00
C ASN A 83 60.99 0.37 -39.57
N LYS A 84 60.84 -0.91 -39.92
CA LYS A 84 59.69 -1.72 -39.48
C LYS A 84 59.67 -1.88 -37.96
N GLU A 85 60.83 -2.13 -37.36
CA GLU A 85 60.96 -2.21 -35.90
C GLU A 85 60.64 -0.85 -35.24
N ILE A 86 61.06 0.27 -35.83
CA ILE A 86 60.66 1.61 -35.39
C ILE A 86 59.14 1.82 -35.48
N GLU A 87 58.49 1.37 -36.56
CA GLU A 87 57.03 1.46 -36.71
C GLU A 87 56.28 0.58 -35.70
N GLU A 88 56.74 -0.65 -35.48
CA GLU A 88 56.18 -1.55 -34.47
C GLU A 88 56.35 -0.97 -33.08
N MET A 89 57.53 -0.45 -32.73
CA MET A 89 57.76 0.26 -31.46
C MET A 89 56.84 1.47 -31.30
N LYS A 90 56.65 2.28 -32.34
CA LYS A 90 55.70 3.41 -32.32
C LYS A 90 54.26 2.95 -32.06
N LYS A 91 53.80 1.88 -32.72
CA LYS A 91 52.47 1.29 -32.49
C LYS A 91 52.33 0.78 -31.05
N HIS A 92 53.35 0.09 -30.54
CA HIS A 92 53.36 -0.38 -29.15
C HIS A 92 53.30 0.78 -28.15
N LEU A 93 54.02 1.87 -28.41
CA LEU A 93 54.00 3.07 -27.58
C LEU A 93 52.60 3.69 -27.52
N VAL A 94 51.94 3.89 -28.67
CA VAL A 94 50.57 4.43 -28.72
C VAL A 94 49.59 3.52 -27.99
N ASN A 95 49.68 2.20 -28.17
CA ASN A 95 48.83 1.25 -27.48
C ASN A 95 49.03 1.31 -25.95
N LEU A 96 50.28 1.40 -25.50
CA LEU A 96 50.63 1.50 -24.09
C LEU A 96 50.14 2.83 -23.49
N GLU A 97 50.25 3.94 -24.20
CA GLU A 97 49.68 5.23 -23.81
C GLU A 97 48.16 5.14 -23.64
N GLN A 98 47.45 4.57 -24.62
CA GLN A 98 45.99 4.39 -24.55
C GLN A 98 45.59 3.50 -23.37
N GLU A 99 46.30 2.40 -23.13
CA GLU A 99 46.07 1.55 -21.96
C GLU A 99 46.31 2.30 -20.65
N THR A 100 47.37 3.09 -20.58
CA THR A 100 47.74 3.86 -19.40
C THR A 100 46.68 4.91 -19.09
N ILE A 101 46.16 5.60 -20.11
CA ILE A 101 45.06 6.56 -19.97
C ILE A 101 43.80 5.86 -19.45
N LYS A 102 43.44 4.71 -20.03
CA LYS A 102 42.28 3.90 -19.58
C LYS A 102 42.44 3.44 -18.13
N LYS A 103 43.63 2.91 -17.77
CA LYS A 103 43.95 2.47 -16.41
C LYS A 103 43.88 3.63 -15.42
N LYS A 104 44.46 4.79 -15.76
CA LYS A 104 44.40 6.02 -14.95
C LYS A 104 42.96 6.48 -14.73
N ALA A 105 42.13 6.52 -15.78
CA ALA A 105 40.72 6.88 -15.68
C ALA A 105 39.94 5.91 -14.77
N ASN A 106 40.17 4.61 -14.91
CA ASN A 106 39.55 3.58 -14.07
C ASN A 106 39.95 3.68 -12.60
N LEU A 107 41.25 3.92 -12.32
CA LEU A 107 41.72 4.10 -10.95
C LEU A 107 41.15 5.37 -10.32
N LYS A 108 41.04 6.46 -11.09
CA LYS A 108 40.39 7.69 -10.63
C LYS A 108 38.92 7.45 -10.29
N ALA A 109 38.17 6.78 -11.17
CA ALA A 109 36.77 6.42 -10.92
C ALA A 109 36.60 5.53 -9.68
N LYS A 110 37.47 4.53 -9.49
CA LYS A 110 37.47 3.69 -8.26
C LYS A 110 37.76 4.51 -7.02
N THR A 111 38.67 5.48 -7.09
CA THR A 111 38.99 6.35 -5.96
C THR A 111 37.79 7.23 -5.59
N GLU A 112 37.13 7.83 -6.57
CA GLU A 112 35.92 8.62 -6.37
C GLU A 112 34.77 7.77 -5.81
N GLU A 113 34.58 6.53 -6.30
CA GLU A 113 33.59 5.58 -5.78
C GLU A 113 33.85 5.23 -4.31
N ILE A 114 35.10 4.95 -3.95
CA ILE A 114 35.49 4.65 -2.57
C ILE A 114 35.25 5.87 -1.67
N GLN A 115 35.61 7.08 -2.12
CA GLN A 115 35.35 8.32 -1.37
C GLN A 115 33.86 8.53 -1.13
N MET A 116 33.01 8.31 -2.14
CA MET A 116 31.56 8.36 -1.99
C MET A 116 31.05 7.32 -0.98
N ARG A 117 31.53 6.08 -1.06
CA ARG A 117 31.16 5.02 -0.10
C ARG A 117 31.56 5.36 1.33
N ILE A 118 32.76 5.90 1.54
CA ILE A 118 33.22 6.33 2.86
C ILE A 118 32.28 7.40 3.41
N LYS A 119 31.93 8.39 2.59
CA LYS A 119 30.99 9.45 2.98
C LYS A 119 29.60 8.88 3.34
N ASP A 120 29.06 8.00 2.50
CA ASP A 120 27.75 7.37 2.73
C ASP A 120 27.74 6.52 4.02
N ILE A 121 28.84 5.83 4.32
CA ILE A 121 29.01 5.05 5.56
C ILE A 121 29.11 5.99 6.77
N GLN A 122 29.86 7.09 6.66
CA GLN A 122 29.96 8.08 7.73
C GLN A 122 28.60 8.73 8.03
N GLU A 123 27.85 9.12 7.00
CA GLU A 123 26.48 9.63 7.15
C GLU A 123 25.54 8.58 7.76
N ALA A 124 25.66 7.31 7.36
CA ALA A 124 24.88 6.23 7.96
C ALA A 124 25.22 6.03 9.44
N LYS A 125 26.51 6.14 9.79
CA LYS A 125 26.99 6.03 11.18
C LYS A 125 26.45 7.17 12.04
N THR A 126 26.56 8.42 11.58
CA THR A 126 26.06 9.58 12.35
C THR A 126 24.54 9.51 12.53
N GLN A 127 23.80 9.12 11.49
CA GLN A 127 22.35 8.93 11.56
C GLN A 127 21.94 7.80 12.51
N LEU A 128 22.72 6.71 12.57
CA LEU A 128 22.50 5.62 13.51
C LEU A 128 22.75 6.08 14.95
N GLU A 129 23.86 6.78 15.18
CA GLU A 129 24.20 7.34 16.49
C GLU A 129 23.13 8.31 16.99
N GLU A 130 22.63 9.19 16.11
CA GLU A 130 21.63 10.18 16.47
C GLU A 130 20.22 9.60 16.65
N ASN A 131 19.75 8.78 15.72
CA ASN A 131 18.36 8.33 15.71
C ASN A 131 18.11 7.07 16.55
N VAL A 132 19.12 6.21 16.69
CA VAL A 132 18.99 4.92 17.36
C VAL A 132 19.70 4.92 18.71
N ILE A 133 20.95 5.38 18.78
CA ILE A 133 21.75 5.31 20.02
C ILE A 133 21.38 6.43 21.01
N LYS A 134 21.21 7.69 20.57
CA LYS A 134 20.68 8.76 21.44
C LYS A 134 19.19 8.60 21.74
N GLY A 135 18.49 7.76 20.98
CA GLY A 135 17.08 7.43 21.16
C GLY A 135 16.79 6.32 22.17
N VAL A 136 17.78 5.88 22.94
CA VAL A 136 17.64 4.85 23.99
C VAL A 136 16.71 5.34 25.10
N ASP A 137 15.86 4.45 25.60
CA ASP A 137 14.95 4.78 26.70
C ASP A 137 15.76 5.04 27.98
N PRO A 138 15.60 6.22 28.62
CA PRO A 138 16.42 6.61 29.78
C PRO A 138 16.19 5.72 31.01
N VAL A 139 15.06 5.01 31.05
CA VAL A 139 14.67 4.14 32.17
C VAL A 139 15.16 2.71 31.99
N THR A 140 15.12 2.18 30.77
CA THR A 140 15.41 0.77 30.45
C THR A 140 16.81 0.56 29.88
N GLY A 141 17.47 1.60 29.37
CA GLY A 141 18.79 1.52 28.72
C GLY A 141 18.81 0.67 27.43
N LYS A 142 17.64 0.23 26.96
CA LYS A 142 17.47 -0.60 25.77
C LYS A 142 17.08 0.27 24.58
N ILE A 143 17.56 -0.10 23.40
CA ILE A 143 17.19 0.55 22.15
C ILE A 143 15.76 0.10 21.78
N PRO A 144 14.81 1.03 21.54
CA PRO A 144 13.49 0.67 21.06
C PRO A 144 13.57 0.00 19.69
N ALA A 145 12.99 -1.20 19.57
CA ALA A 145 13.00 -1.97 18.32
C ALA A 145 12.37 -1.18 17.15
N GLU A 146 11.32 -0.40 17.42
CA GLU A 146 10.64 0.44 16.43
C GLU A 146 11.56 1.49 15.80
N LYS A 147 12.44 2.14 16.58
CA LYS A 147 13.40 3.14 16.06
C LYS A 147 14.44 2.48 15.17
N PHE A 148 14.91 1.30 15.54
CA PHE A 148 15.85 0.53 14.72
C PHE A 148 15.22 0.04 13.42
N ILE A 149 14.01 -0.51 13.48
CA ILE A 149 13.27 -0.97 12.29
C ILE A 149 13.03 0.22 11.33
N ARG A 150 12.57 1.36 11.84
CA ARG A 150 12.36 2.57 11.04
C ARG A 150 13.64 3.04 10.38
N PHE A 151 14.77 3.04 11.09
CA PHE A 151 16.08 3.38 10.52
C PHE A 151 16.45 2.45 9.36
N ILE A 152 16.29 1.13 9.53
CA ILE A 152 16.59 0.16 8.46
C ILE A 152 15.66 0.36 7.25
N GLU A 153 14.36 0.57 7.47
CA GLU A 153 13.41 0.84 6.38
C GLU A 153 13.76 2.11 5.60
N ASP A 154 14.13 3.19 6.29
CA ASP A 154 14.53 4.44 5.66
C ASP A 154 15.83 4.30 4.87
N ARG A 155 16.77 3.47 5.35
CA ARG A 155 18.00 3.13 4.62
C ARG A 155 17.72 2.31 3.36
N ILE A 156 16.81 1.33 3.43
CA ILE A 156 16.38 0.56 2.25
C ILE A 156 15.74 1.49 1.22
N LYS A 157 14.80 2.35 1.64
CA LYS A 157 14.17 3.34 0.75
C LYS A 157 15.17 4.33 0.15
N ALA A 158 16.20 4.72 0.89
CA ALA A 158 17.26 5.59 0.37
C ALA A 158 18.13 4.85 -0.67
N ALA A 159 18.45 3.58 -0.43
CA ALA A 159 19.19 2.74 -1.37
C ALA A 159 18.39 2.54 -2.67
N ASP A 160 17.10 2.24 -2.60
CA ASP A 160 16.23 2.09 -3.78
C ASP A 160 16.17 3.37 -4.62
N ARG A 161 16.04 4.53 -3.97
CA ARG A 161 16.10 5.85 -4.64
C ARG A 161 17.44 6.06 -5.35
N MET A 162 18.55 5.64 -4.74
CA MET A 162 19.87 5.76 -5.34
C MET A 162 20.06 4.80 -6.51
N ILE A 163 19.57 3.56 -6.41
CA ILE A 163 19.58 2.57 -7.50
C ILE A 163 18.84 3.12 -8.72
N GLU A 164 17.63 3.65 -8.54
CA GLU A 164 16.86 4.18 -9.65
C GLU A 164 17.54 5.41 -10.28
N LYS A 165 18.12 6.30 -9.46
CA LYS A 165 18.93 7.43 -9.94
C LYS A 165 20.14 6.96 -10.76
N LEU A 166 20.87 5.95 -10.31
CA LEU A 166 22.02 5.38 -11.02
C LEU A 166 21.59 4.69 -12.32
N ARG A 167 20.45 3.98 -12.31
CA ARG A 167 19.86 3.35 -13.50
C ARG A 167 19.53 4.39 -14.58
N LEU A 168 18.87 5.48 -14.20
CA LEU A 168 18.55 6.59 -15.10
C LEU A 168 19.81 7.25 -15.66
N LYS A 169 20.83 7.51 -14.82
CA LYS A 169 22.12 8.03 -15.27
C LYS A 169 22.83 7.08 -16.23
N SER A 170 22.82 5.77 -15.95
CA SER A 170 23.41 4.75 -16.81
C SER A 170 22.74 4.71 -18.19
N LEU A 171 21.40 4.78 -18.23
CA LEU A 171 20.65 4.87 -19.47
C LEU A 171 20.98 6.14 -20.26
N SER A 172 21.05 7.29 -19.58
CA SER A 172 21.41 8.57 -20.21
C SER A 172 22.83 8.56 -20.79
N LEU A 173 23.81 8.06 -20.04
CA LEU A 173 25.20 7.93 -20.51
C LEU A 173 25.30 6.96 -21.68
N LYS A 174 24.60 5.82 -21.65
CA LYS A 174 24.54 4.88 -22.79
C LYS A 174 23.99 5.56 -24.05
N GLN A 175 22.94 6.37 -23.92
CA GLN A 175 22.38 7.14 -25.03
C GLN A 175 23.38 8.18 -25.57
N GLN A 176 24.08 8.90 -24.67
CA GLN A 176 25.12 9.86 -25.07
C GLN A 176 26.28 9.16 -25.81
N ILE A 177 26.76 8.03 -25.30
CA ILE A 177 27.80 7.22 -25.98
C ILE A 177 27.31 6.79 -27.36
N LYS A 178 26.07 6.29 -27.48
CA LYS A 178 25.49 5.91 -28.77
C LYS A 178 25.45 7.10 -29.73
N LYS A 179 25.03 8.27 -29.26
CA LYS A 179 24.99 9.51 -30.05
C LYS A 179 26.38 9.91 -30.54
N VAL A 180 27.37 9.96 -29.65
CA VAL A 180 28.76 10.32 -30.00
C VAL A 180 29.36 9.31 -30.97
N LYS A 181 29.08 8.01 -30.78
CA LYS A 181 29.54 6.96 -31.71
C LYS A 181 28.95 7.13 -33.10
N ILE A 182 27.65 7.40 -33.20
CA ILE A 182 26.99 7.69 -34.50
C ILE A 182 27.59 8.95 -35.11
N GLN A 183 27.83 10.00 -34.33
CA GLN A 183 28.46 11.23 -34.83
C GLN A 183 29.89 10.98 -35.33
N LEU A 184 30.67 10.12 -34.67
CA LEU A 184 32.01 9.76 -35.12
C LEU A 184 31.95 8.98 -36.43
N GLN A 185 31.06 7.99 -36.55
CA GLN A 185 30.84 7.23 -37.78
C GLN A 185 30.41 8.15 -38.93
N GLN A 186 29.45 9.04 -38.68
CA GLN A 186 29.06 10.06 -39.64
C GLN A 186 30.25 10.94 -40.03
N ARG A 187 31.12 11.36 -39.10
CA ARG A 187 32.30 12.18 -39.44
C ARG A 187 33.36 11.43 -40.23
N GLU A 188 33.52 10.12 -39.99
CA GLU A 188 34.39 9.24 -40.76
C GLU A 188 33.84 9.05 -42.19
N GLU A 189 32.53 8.84 -42.34
CA GLU A 189 31.83 8.74 -43.64
C GLU A 189 31.80 10.09 -44.39
N LEU A 190 31.53 11.20 -43.70
CA LEU A 190 31.55 12.57 -44.24
C LEU A 190 32.97 13.07 -44.53
N GLY A 191 34.01 12.37 -44.04
CA GLY A 191 35.41 12.61 -44.34
C GLY A 191 35.76 12.27 -45.79
N GLU A 192 34.92 11.49 -46.47
CA GLU A 192 35.01 11.16 -47.89
C GLU A 192 34.24 12.19 -48.74
N THR A 193 34.61 13.47 -48.62
CA THR A 193 34.17 14.60 -49.47
C THR A 193 32.66 14.91 -49.44
N LEU A 194 32.23 15.73 -48.48
CA LEU A 194 30.87 16.28 -48.40
C LEU A 194 30.53 17.19 -49.60
N HIS A 195 29.50 16.85 -50.38
CA HIS A 195 29.12 17.63 -51.56
C HIS A 195 28.11 18.73 -51.18
N PRO A 196 28.14 19.90 -51.84
CA PRO A 196 27.12 20.96 -51.67
C PRO A 196 25.68 20.46 -51.83
N ILE A 197 25.49 19.40 -52.63
CA ILE A 197 24.21 18.73 -52.88
C ILE A 197 23.71 18.03 -51.61
N ASP A 198 24.58 17.44 -50.80
CA ASP A 198 24.20 16.73 -49.58
C ASP A 198 23.56 17.69 -48.55
N PHE A 199 24.03 18.94 -48.50
CA PHE A 199 23.43 19.98 -47.66
C PHE A 199 22.03 20.39 -48.14
N GLN A 200 21.81 20.42 -49.45
CA GLN A 200 20.49 20.70 -50.02
C GLN A 200 19.53 19.54 -49.76
N VAL A 201 19.99 18.30 -49.95
CA VAL A 201 19.21 17.09 -49.62
C VAL A 201 18.84 17.08 -48.14
N LEU A 202 19.81 17.33 -47.24
CA LEU A 202 19.55 17.40 -45.80
C LEU A 202 18.56 18.51 -45.44
N ALA A 203 18.63 19.67 -46.10
CA ALA A 203 17.68 20.76 -45.88
C ALA A 203 16.26 20.38 -46.32
N ILE A 204 16.11 19.68 -47.45
CA ILE A 204 14.83 19.17 -47.93
C ILE A 204 14.29 18.11 -46.97
N GLU A 205 15.10 17.13 -46.57
CA GLU A 205 14.70 16.10 -45.63
C GLU A 205 14.27 16.68 -44.29
N ASN A 206 15.01 17.65 -43.77
CA ASN A 206 14.68 18.30 -42.51
C ASN A 206 13.36 19.09 -42.61
N HIS A 207 13.09 19.74 -43.73
CA HIS A 207 11.81 20.40 -44.00
C HIS A 207 10.65 19.39 -44.04
N ASP A 208 10.85 18.24 -44.68
CA ASP A 208 9.84 17.18 -44.74
C ASP A 208 9.61 16.51 -43.38
N TYR A 209 10.66 16.33 -42.58
CA TYR A 209 10.53 15.86 -41.20
C TYR A 209 9.82 16.88 -40.32
N LEU A 210 10.09 18.17 -40.48
CA LEU A 210 9.37 19.23 -39.75
C LEU A 210 7.87 19.20 -40.07
N LYS A 211 7.48 19.08 -41.34
CA LYS A 211 6.07 18.92 -41.73
C LYS A 211 5.44 17.69 -41.08
N LYS A 212 6.11 16.54 -41.13
CA LYS A 212 5.62 15.31 -40.47
C LYS A 212 5.49 15.48 -38.96
N ILE A 213 6.42 16.20 -38.32
CA ILE A 213 6.35 16.51 -36.88
C ILE A 213 5.16 17.41 -36.58
N GLU A 214 4.92 18.44 -37.40
CA GLU A 214 3.77 19.34 -37.26
C GLU A 214 2.45 18.58 -37.43
N GLU A 215 2.33 17.75 -38.45
CA GLU A 215 1.17 16.86 -38.67
C GLU A 215 0.95 15.95 -37.44
N LYS A 216 1.99 15.25 -36.98
CA LYS A 216 1.89 14.37 -35.81
C LYS A 216 1.59 15.14 -34.52
N THR A 217 2.05 16.38 -34.40
CA THR A 217 1.75 17.24 -33.26
C THR A 217 0.31 17.71 -33.29
N ALA A 218 -0.24 18.00 -34.48
CA ALA A 218 -1.65 18.28 -34.67
C ALA A 218 -2.52 17.06 -34.31
N ASP A 219 -2.20 15.88 -34.86
CA ASP A 219 -2.85 14.60 -34.51
C ASP A 219 -2.85 14.40 -32.97
N LEU A 220 -1.69 14.56 -32.33
CA LEU A 220 -1.54 14.40 -30.89
C LEU A 220 -2.39 15.41 -30.10
N SER A 221 -2.48 16.65 -30.57
CA SER A 221 -3.32 17.69 -29.97
C SER A 221 -4.80 17.31 -30.02
N GLU A 222 -5.26 16.77 -31.15
CA GLU A 222 -6.62 16.26 -31.31
C GLU A 222 -6.89 15.07 -30.39
N LEU A 223 -6.00 14.07 -30.37
CA LEU A 223 -6.11 12.93 -29.47
C LEU A 223 -6.15 13.35 -28.00
N LYS A 224 -5.37 14.36 -27.61
CA LYS A 224 -5.41 14.94 -26.25
C LYS A 224 -6.78 15.57 -25.95
N LYS A 225 -7.36 16.32 -26.88
CA LYS A 225 -8.71 16.88 -26.72
C LYS A 225 -9.75 15.77 -26.55
N ILE A 226 -9.69 14.74 -27.40
CA ILE A 226 -10.59 13.58 -27.34
C ILE A 226 -10.45 12.85 -25.99
N THR A 227 -9.22 12.54 -25.59
CA THR A 227 -8.90 11.89 -24.31
C THR A 227 -9.40 12.73 -23.13
N GLY A 228 -9.20 14.05 -23.16
CA GLY A 228 -9.71 14.97 -22.14
C GLY A 228 -11.23 14.94 -22.03
N ARG A 229 -11.94 14.96 -23.16
CA ARG A 229 -13.41 14.86 -23.19
C ARG A 229 -13.91 13.54 -22.61
N TYR A 230 -13.35 12.41 -23.05
CA TYR A 230 -13.75 11.09 -22.53
C TYR A 230 -13.43 10.92 -21.04
N ASN A 231 -12.28 11.43 -20.56
CA ASN A 231 -11.95 11.41 -19.14
C ASN A 231 -12.92 12.24 -18.30
N LEU A 232 -13.35 13.40 -18.80
CA LEU A 232 -14.36 14.22 -18.14
C LEU A 232 -15.71 13.49 -18.09
N GLU A 233 -16.16 12.94 -19.21
CA GLU A 233 -17.41 12.18 -19.28
C GLU A 233 -17.39 10.95 -18.37
N LEU A 234 -16.27 10.22 -18.34
CA LEU A 234 -16.05 9.09 -17.45
C LEU A 234 -16.14 9.51 -15.98
N SER A 235 -15.54 10.65 -15.63
CA SER A 235 -15.59 11.20 -14.27
C SER A 235 -17.02 11.56 -13.85
N ILE A 236 -17.78 12.18 -14.76
CA ILE A 236 -19.21 12.50 -14.53
C ILE A 236 -20.01 11.22 -14.31
N LYS A 237 -19.87 10.22 -15.19
CA LYS A 237 -20.57 8.93 -15.06
C LYS A 237 -20.19 8.20 -13.77
N LYS A 238 -18.90 8.22 -13.40
CA LYS A 238 -18.41 7.63 -12.14
C LYS A 238 -19.02 8.30 -10.92
N ASN A 239 -19.10 9.64 -10.90
CA ASN A 239 -19.71 10.38 -9.80
C ASN A 239 -21.21 10.06 -9.68
N LYS A 240 -21.94 10.02 -10.80
CA LYS A 240 -23.36 9.64 -10.82
C LYS A 240 -23.58 8.21 -10.31
N LEU A 241 -22.71 7.27 -10.68
CA LEU A 241 -22.76 5.91 -10.16
C LEU A 241 -22.52 5.85 -8.66
N LEU A 242 -21.56 6.63 -8.14
CA LEU A 242 -21.28 6.71 -6.71
C LEU A 242 -22.47 7.28 -5.93
N GLU A 243 -23.11 8.32 -6.47
CA GLU A 243 -24.33 8.90 -5.90
C GLU A 243 -25.47 7.88 -5.85
N GLN A 244 -25.76 7.20 -6.98
CA GLN A 244 -26.77 6.15 -7.03
C GLN A 244 -26.48 5.00 -6.07
N ARG A 245 -25.20 4.60 -5.95
CA ARG A 245 -24.77 3.58 -4.98
C ARG A 245 -25.00 4.02 -3.54
N GLN A 246 -24.78 5.30 -3.23
CA GLN A 246 -25.04 5.84 -1.90
C GLN A 246 -26.55 5.86 -1.59
N ILE A 247 -27.37 6.23 -2.57
CA ILE A 247 -28.84 6.19 -2.46
C ILE A 247 -29.31 4.75 -2.21
N LEU A 248 -28.82 3.78 -2.98
CA LEU A 248 -29.14 2.36 -2.77
C LEU A 248 -28.78 1.90 -1.36
N LYS A 249 -27.58 2.23 -0.87
CA LYS A 249 -27.15 1.89 0.49
C LYS A 249 -28.04 2.53 1.57
N ASN A 250 -28.53 3.75 1.33
CA ASN A 250 -29.47 4.41 2.24
C ASN A 250 -30.84 3.72 2.21
N MET A 251 -31.34 3.37 1.02
CA MET A 251 -32.59 2.61 0.86
C MET A 251 -32.51 1.23 1.52
N GLU A 252 -31.40 0.52 1.40
CA GLU A 252 -31.17 -0.76 2.10
C GLU A 252 -31.31 -0.61 3.62
N LYS A 253 -30.70 0.44 4.20
CA LYS A 253 -30.85 0.75 5.62
C LYS A 253 -32.29 1.08 6.00
N GLU A 254 -33.00 1.86 5.19
CA GLU A 254 -34.42 2.16 5.42
C GLU A 254 -35.29 0.91 5.37
N ILE A 255 -35.01 0.00 4.43
CA ILE A 255 -35.69 -1.30 4.34
C ILE A 255 -35.44 -2.13 5.59
N GLU A 256 -34.20 -2.20 6.08
CA GLU A 256 -33.87 -2.89 7.33
C GLU A 256 -34.60 -2.29 8.54
N LEU A 257 -34.65 -0.96 8.64
CA LEU A 257 -35.38 -0.27 9.71
C LEU A 257 -36.88 -0.56 9.64
N LYS A 258 -37.48 -0.52 8.45
CA LYS A 258 -38.90 -0.86 8.24
C LYS A 258 -39.18 -2.32 8.56
N LYS A 259 -38.30 -3.26 8.18
CA LYS A 259 -38.42 -4.68 8.54
C LYS A 259 -38.44 -4.88 10.06
N LYS A 260 -37.51 -4.24 10.79
CA LYS A 260 -37.49 -4.28 12.26
C LYS A 260 -38.75 -3.67 12.88
N HIS A 261 -39.28 -2.60 12.29
CA HIS A 261 -40.53 -2.00 12.77
C HIS A 261 -41.74 -2.92 12.53
N ILE A 262 -41.82 -3.58 11.37
CA ILE A 262 -42.84 -4.59 11.08
C ILE A 262 -42.76 -5.75 12.08
N GLU A 263 -41.56 -6.21 12.44
CA GLU A 263 -41.39 -7.26 13.46
C GLU A 263 -41.92 -6.83 14.82
N LYS A 264 -41.64 -5.60 15.27
CA LYS A 264 -42.18 -5.05 16.52
C LYS A 264 -43.71 -4.99 16.50
N LEU A 265 -44.29 -4.44 15.43
CA LEU A 265 -45.75 -4.38 15.27
C LEU A 265 -46.39 -5.77 15.24
N LYS A 266 -45.71 -6.79 14.66
CA LYS A 266 -46.19 -8.17 14.69
C LYS A 266 -46.21 -8.75 16.12
N VAL A 267 -45.23 -8.40 16.95
CA VAL A 267 -45.20 -8.83 18.36
C VAL A 267 -46.29 -8.12 19.15
N GLU A 268 -46.40 -6.79 19.03
CA GLU A 268 -47.47 -6.01 19.66
C GLU A 268 -48.86 -6.52 19.24
N GLY A 269 -49.05 -6.80 17.95
CA GLY A 269 -50.30 -7.37 17.44
C GLY A 269 -50.61 -8.77 17.96
N LYS A 270 -49.61 -9.59 18.33
CA LYS A 270 -49.85 -10.86 19.03
C LYS A 270 -50.27 -10.61 20.48
N ASN A 271 -49.58 -9.73 21.19
CA ASN A 271 -49.91 -9.41 22.58
C ASN A 271 -51.34 -8.84 22.70
N ILE A 272 -51.73 -7.93 21.80
CA ILE A 272 -53.09 -7.39 21.76
C ILE A 272 -54.12 -8.50 21.49
N LYS A 273 -53.83 -9.45 20.59
CA LYS A 273 -54.72 -10.60 20.37
C LYS A 273 -54.87 -11.46 21.63
N ASP A 274 -53.76 -11.76 22.31
CA ASP A 274 -53.78 -12.52 23.55
C ASP A 274 -54.56 -11.79 24.66
N GLU A 275 -54.46 -10.45 24.72
CA GLU A 275 -55.25 -9.61 25.63
C GLU A 275 -56.73 -9.63 25.28
N VAL A 276 -57.09 -9.50 24.00
CA VAL A 276 -58.48 -9.59 23.52
C VAL A 276 -59.08 -10.95 23.86
N GLU A 277 -58.37 -12.05 23.64
CA GLU A 277 -58.84 -13.39 24.02
C GLU A 277 -59.07 -13.54 25.54
N LYS A 278 -58.24 -12.90 26.37
CA LYS A 278 -58.45 -12.90 27.83
C LYS A 278 -59.68 -12.08 28.21
N THR A 279 -59.85 -10.90 27.62
CA THR A 279 -61.02 -10.07 27.89
C THR A 279 -62.31 -10.73 27.39
N ASP A 280 -62.27 -11.41 26.24
CA ASP A 280 -63.43 -12.16 25.72
C ASP A 280 -63.81 -13.30 26.66
N LYS A 281 -62.82 -14.05 27.20
CA LYS A 281 -63.07 -15.06 28.25
C LYS A 281 -63.68 -14.46 29.51
N GLN A 282 -63.19 -13.30 29.95
CA GLN A 282 -63.78 -12.58 31.10
C GLN A 282 -65.22 -12.15 30.82
N ILE A 283 -65.51 -11.66 29.61
CA ILE A 283 -66.87 -11.32 29.18
C ILE A 283 -67.76 -12.57 29.16
N GLU A 284 -67.28 -13.69 28.64
CA GLU A 284 -68.00 -14.97 28.69
C GLU A 284 -68.27 -15.44 30.12
N GLU A 285 -67.29 -15.33 31.02
CA GLU A 285 -67.46 -15.64 32.45
C GLU A 285 -68.50 -14.73 33.10
N ILE A 286 -68.44 -13.41 32.88
CA ILE A 286 -69.43 -12.47 33.39
C ILE A 286 -70.81 -12.80 32.83
N ASN A 287 -70.93 -13.11 31.53
CA ASN A 287 -72.21 -13.49 30.93
C ASN A 287 -72.76 -14.81 31.51
N LYS A 288 -71.90 -15.79 31.80
CA LYS A 288 -72.31 -17.02 32.52
C LYS A 288 -72.78 -16.70 33.92
N LEU A 289 -72.04 -15.89 34.67
CA LEU A 289 -72.44 -15.44 36.00
C LEU A 289 -73.76 -14.66 35.96
N MET A 290 -73.99 -13.80 34.97
CA MET A 290 -75.26 -13.11 34.78
C MET A 290 -76.41 -14.06 34.39
N ALA A 291 -76.12 -15.14 33.65
CA ALA A 291 -77.13 -16.15 33.31
C ALA A 291 -77.46 -17.07 34.50
N GLU A 292 -76.46 -17.41 35.32
CA GLU A 292 -76.61 -18.17 36.56
C GLU A 292 -77.26 -17.33 37.66
N GLN A 293 -76.94 -16.04 37.70
CA GLN A 293 -77.55 -15.05 38.58
C GLN A 293 -78.92 -14.67 38.02
N LYS A 294 -79.88 -15.58 38.23
CA LYS A 294 -81.30 -15.29 38.07
C LYS A 294 -81.67 -14.25 39.11
N VAL A 295 -81.66 -12.97 38.72
CA VAL A 295 -82.18 -11.86 39.53
C VAL A 295 -83.57 -12.30 40.01
N PRO A 296 -83.78 -12.51 41.33
CA PRO A 296 -85.05 -13.01 41.81
C PRO A 296 -86.16 -12.09 41.34
N ASP A 297 -87.21 -12.65 40.74
CA ASP A 297 -88.35 -11.87 40.31
C ASP A 297 -88.93 -11.13 41.53
N VAL A 298 -89.34 -9.88 41.35
CA VAL A 298 -89.69 -8.95 42.44
C VAL A 298 -90.75 -9.56 43.37
N LEU A 299 -91.64 -10.38 42.80
CA LEU A 299 -92.68 -11.12 43.53
C LEU A 299 -92.12 -12.23 44.42
N GLU A 300 -91.03 -12.88 44.02
CA GLU A 300 -90.36 -13.93 44.80
C GLU A 300 -89.62 -13.32 46.00
N LEU A 301 -88.98 -12.16 45.81
CA LEU A 301 -88.40 -11.36 46.89
C LEU A 301 -89.45 -10.91 47.91
N ILE A 302 -90.62 -10.45 47.45
CA ILE A 302 -91.72 -10.04 48.33
C ILE A 302 -92.28 -11.24 49.11
N LYS A 303 -92.39 -12.42 48.49
CA LYS A 303 -92.82 -13.66 49.17
C LYS A 303 -91.83 -14.07 50.26
N VAL A 304 -90.54 -14.16 49.93
CA VAL A 304 -89.49 -14.49 50.92
C VAL A 304 -89.47 -13.45 52.05
N GLN A 305 -89.69 -12.18 51.75
CA GLN A 305 -89.77 -11.13 52.76
C GLN A 305 -91.02 -11.22 53.63
N ALA A 306 -92.17 -11.62 53.07
CA ALA A 306 -93.39 -11.90 53.81
C ALA A 306 -93.23 -13.13 54.74
N GLU A 307 -92.63 -14.21 54.24
CA GLU A 307 -92.30 -15.41 55.04
C GLU A 307 -91.34 -15.07 56.18
N LEU A 308 -90.32 -14.24 55.92
CA LEU A 308 -89.39 -13.78 56.95
C LEU A 308 -90.12 -12.95 58.02
N GLN A 309 -91.09 -12.11 57.63
CA GLN A 309 -91.93 -11.39 58.56
C GLN A 309 -92.86 -12.31 59.37
N GLU A 310 -93.44 -13.34 58.76
CA GLU A 310 -94.25 -14.34 59.46
C GLU A 310 -93.41 -15.14 60.45
N MET A 311 -92.23 -15.61 60.06
CA MET A 311 -91.28 -16.30 60.93
C MET A 311 -90.81 -15.41 62.10
N LYS A 312 -90.62 -14.10 61.87
CA LYS A 312 -90.35 -13.14 62.96
C LYS A 312 -91.54 -13.00 63.91
N LYS A 313 -92.78 -13.03 63.42
CA LYS A 313 -94.00 -12.98 64.27
C LYS A 313 -94.15 -14.27 65.08
N THR A 314 -93.92 -15.45 64.49
CA THR A 314 -93.99 -16.74 65.19
C THR A 314 -92.88 -16.85 66.24
N PHE A 315 -91.65 -16.42 65.92
CA PHE A 315 -90.56 -16.33 66.89
C PHE A 315 -90.93 -15.46 68.09
N LYS A 316 -91.42 -14.24 67.88
CA LYS A 316 -91.89 -13.37 68.97
C LYS A 316 -93.03 -13.99 69.78
N ARG A 317 -93.93 -14.74 69.14
CA ARG A 317 -95.04 -15.44 69.83
C ARG A 317 -94.52 -16.58 70.71
N LEU A 318 -93.57 -17.37 70.21
CA LEU A 318 -92.91 -18.45 70.95
C LEU A 318 -92.07 -17.89 72.10
N GLU A 319 -91.36 -16.78 71.88
CA GLU A 319 -90.60 -16.07 72.90
C GLU A 319 -91.50 -15.56 74.04
N ARG A 320 -92.67 -14.98 73.71
CA ARG A 320 -93.68 -14.63 74.71
C ARG A 320 -94.22 -15.86 75.45
N ARG A 321 -94.48 -16.97 74.75
CA ARG A 321 -94.96 -18.22 75.38
C ARG A 321 -93.93 -18.83 76.31
N LYS A 322 -92.64 -18.81 75.93
CA LYS A 322 -91.51 -19.16 76.81
C LYS A 322 -91.49 -18.28 78.05
N ASN A 323 -91.66 -16.96 77.90
CA ASN A 323 -91.70 -16.04 79.03
C ASN A 323 -92.89 -16.32 79.97
N ILE A 324 -94.08 -16.61 79.43
CA ILE A 324 -95.25 -16.99 80.24
C ILE A 324 -95.00 -18.32 80.98
N GLN A 325 -94.47 -19.33 80.30
CA GLN A 325 -94.11 -20.60 80.93
C GLN A 325 -93.03 -20.43 82.01
N MET A 326 -92.06 -19.56 81.78
CA MET A 326 -91.01 -19.24 82.74
C MET A 326 -91.56 -18.49 83.96
N ILE A 327 -92.51 -17.57 83.77
CA ILE A 327 -93.24 -16.90 84.86
C ILE A 327 -94.08 -17.93 85.63
N ALA A 328 -94.82 -18.81 84.95
CA ALA A 328 -95.63 -19.87 85.56
C ALA A 328 -94.77 -20.87 86.35
N LEU A 329 -93.59 -21.23 85.83
CA LEU A 329 -92.65 -22.14 86.49
C LEU A 329 -92.01 -21.44 87.71
N ASN A 330 -91.77 -20.14 87.63
CA ASN A 330 -91.29 -19.34 88.77
C ASN A 330 -92.37 -19.13 89.84
N THR A 331 -93.65 -18.98 89.48
CA THR A 331 -94.76 -18.95 90.44
C THR A 331 -94.99 -20.32 91.06
N PHE A 332 -94.91 -21.42 90.30
CA PHE A 332 -94.96 -22.78 90.84
C PHE A 332 -93.81 -23.04 91.81
N LYS A 333 -92.58 -22.63 91.47
CA LYS A 333 -91.42 -22.68 92.39
C LYS A 333 -91.62 -21.83 93.65
N LYS A 334 -92.28 -20.68 93.55
CA LYS A 334 -92.64 -19.85 94.72
C LYS A 334 -93.70 -20.52 95.59
N HIS A 335 -94.75 -21.10 95.01
CA HIS A 335 -95.75 -21.88 95.76
C HIS A 335 -95.18 -23.15 96.38
N GLN A 336 -94.26 -23.86 95.71
CA GLN A 336 -93.58 -25.01 96.28
C GLN A 336 -92.65 -24.63 97.44
N LYS A 337 -92.00 -23.46 97.36
CA LYS A 337 -91.26 -22.88 98.51
C LYS A 337 -92.17 -22.48 99.68
N GLN A 338 -93.41 -22.06 99.42
CA GLN A 338 -94.40 -21.73 100.46
C GLN A 338 -95.02 -22.98 101.10
N LEU A 339 -95.28 -24.04 100.32
CA LEU A 339 -95.70 -25.36 100.83
C LEU A 339 -94.61 -26.02 101.70
N ASN A 340 -93.34 -25.94 101.29
CA ASN A 340 -92.21 -26.41 102.10
C ASN A 340 -91.96 -25.57 103.37
N GLN A 341 -92.63 -24.41 103.55
CA GLN A 341 -92.61 -23.62 104.79
C GLN A 341 -93.83 -23.86 105.68
N MET A 342 -94.82 -24.65 105.24
CA MET A 342 -96.01 -25.04 106.03
C MET A 342 -95.96 -26.48 106.58
N GLU A 343 -95.00 -27.31 106.15
CA GLU A 343 -94.72 -28.62 106.77
C GLU A 343 -93.42 -28.57 107.61
N LEU A 344 -93.54 -28.17 108.88
CA LEU A 344 -92.56 -28.48 109.93
C LEU A 344 -93.23 -28.40 111.32
N PRO A 345 -93.59 -29.55 111.94
CA PRO A 345 -93.61 -29.66 113.39
C PRO A 345 -92.62 -30.74 113.89
N ARG A 346 -91.80 -30.31 114.86
CA ARG A 346 -91.17 -31.01 116.01
C ARG A 346 -90.58 -32.43 115.83
N LYS A 347 -89.31 -32.57 116.29
CA LYS A 347 -88.86 -33.40 117.45
C LYS A 347 -87.33 -33.25 117.64
N SER A 348 -86.87 -32.66 118.75
CA SER A 348 -86.31 -33.30 119.98
C SER A 348 -84.95 -33.99 119.77
N GLN A 349 -83.84 -33.33 120.18
CA GLN A 349 -83.00 -33.65 121.36
C GLN A 349 -81.89 -34.69 121.06
N PRO A 350 -80.92 -34.94 121.95
CA PRO A 350 -79.85 -34.07 122.45
C PRO A 350 -78.44 -34.72 122.28
N ASP A 351 -77.37 -33.95 122.47
CA ASP A 351 -76.14 -34.30 123.23
C ASP A 351 -75.17 -33.11 123.21
#